data_AF-A0A2N2CMG1-F1
#
_entry.id   AF-A0A2N2CMG1-F1
#
_cell.length_a   1.000
_cell.length_b   1.000
_cell.length_c   1.000
_cell.angle_alpha   90.00
_cell.angle_beta   90.00
_cell.angle_gamma   90.00
#
_symmetry.space_group_name_H-M   'P 1'
#
loop_
_entity.id
_entity.type
_entity.pdbx_description
1 polymer ?
#
loop_
_entity_poly.entity_id
_entity_poly.type
_entity_poly.pdbx_seq_one_letter_code
_entity_poly.pdbx_strand_id
1 'polypeptide(L)'
;MKKFQFHLGKLLSYKDQNLENEMMILGGLTRQLSDEMDKQLDLEDQQDKCQKNYERDMAASITPTACQVYIHYMSFLKEQIKIVEKRIDEITEKIDIQIEVVKNLKLETRSLEIVKENRYDEYKKEIVKENEKEMEEFITTSKIMKDGS
;
A
#
# COMPACT_ATOMS: atom_id res chain seq x y z
N MET A 1 37.04 16.23 -10.09
CA MET A 1 35.61 16.58 -9.95
C MET A 1 35.02 15.94 -8.70
N LYS A 2 34.30 16.71 -7.88
CA LYS A 2 33.56 16.19 -6.72
C LYS A 2 32.33 15.41 -7.22
N LYS A 3 32.05 14.23 -6.67
CA LYS A 3 30.84 13.44 -7.00
C LYS A 3 29.59 14.15 -6.47
N PHE A 4 28.47 14.04 -7.20
CA PHE A 4 27.17 14.53 -6.74
C PHE A 4 26.78 13.92 -5.39
N GLN A 5 26.35 14.75 -4.44
CA GLN A 5 25.80 14.30 -3.16
C GLN A 5 24.45 14.97 -2.90
N PHE A 6 23.41 14.14 -2.79
CA PHE A 6 22.10 14.61 -2.40
C PHE A 6 21.96 14.64 -0.88
N HIS A 7 21.92 15.84 -0.31
CA HIS A 7 21.92 16.05 1.14
C HIS A 7 20.69 15.45 1.83
N LEU A 8 19.55 15.31 1.13
CA LEU A 8 18.34 14.66 1.63
C LEU A 8 18.25 13.17 1.29
N GLY A 9 19.34 12.54 0.84
CA GLY A 9 19.35 11.13 0.43
C GLY A 9 18.95 10.15 1.54
N LYS A 10 19.37 10.42 2.79
CA LYS A 10 18.94 9.61 3.95
C LYS A 10 17.45 9.74 4.23
N LEU A 11 16.90 10.94 4.09
CA LEU A 11 15.47 11.19 4.27
C LEU A 11 14.64 10.48 3.19
N LEU A 12 15.11 10.51 1.94
CA LEU A 12 14.46 9.80 0.83
C LEU A 12 14.43 8.30 1.09
N SER A 13 15.56 7.70 1.43
CA SER A 13 15.63 6.26 1.75
C SER A 13 14.74 5.88 2.94
N TYR A 14 14.63 6.74 3.95
CA TYR A 14 13.72 6.51 5.07
C TYR A 14 12.26 6.54 4.63
N LYS A 15 11.87 7.50 3.77
CA LYS A 15 10.51 7.58 3.23
C LYS A 15 10.17 6.38 2.34
N ASP A 16 11.11 5.90 1.53
CA ASP A 16 10.96 4.69 0.73
C ASP A 16 10.68 3.47 1.61
N GLN A 17 11.49 3.26 2.65
CA GLN A 17 11.30 2.17 3.61
C GLN A 17 9.95 2.28 4.34
N ASN A 18 9.57 3.50 4.73
CA ASN A 18 8.29 3.71 5.39
C ASN A 18 7.12 3.39 4.44
N LEU A 19 7.20 3.82 3.18
CA LEU A 19 6.19 3.49 2.17
C LEU A 19 6.08 1.98 1.96
N GLU A 20 7.19 1.26 1.88
CA GLU A 20 7.20 -0.21 1.78
C GLU A 20 6.49 -0.86 2.98
N ASN A 21 6.78 -0.41 4.20
CA ASN A 21 6.14 -0.90 5.41
C ASN A 21 4.62 -0.67 5.39
N GLU A 22 4.19 0.54 5.05
CA GLU A 22 2.75 0.88 4.99
C GLU A 22 2.02 0.11 3.88
N MET A 23 2.69 -0.20 2.77
CA MET A 23 2.15 -1.08 1.73
C MET A 23 2.04 -2.54 2.19
N MET A 24 2.99 -3.02 3.00
CA MET A 24 2.91 -4.35 3.61
C MET A 24 1.74 -4.47 4.59
N ILE A 25 1.52 -3.44 5.40
CA ILE A 25 0.36 -3.34 6.31
C ILE A 25 -0.94 -3.40 5.51
N LEU A 26 -1.05 -2.60 4.45
CA LEU A 26 -2.21 -2.62 3.55
C LEU A 26 -2.46 -4.01 2.97
N GLY A 27 -1.42 -4.68 2.46
CA GLY A 27 -1.54 -6.05 1.94
C GLY A 27 -2.00 -7.06 3.02
N GLY A 28 -1.54 -6.89 4.26
CA GLY A 28 -1.99 -7.68 5.40
C GLY A 28 -3.49 -7.48 5.70
N LEU A 29 -3.95 -6.22 5.71
CA LEU A 29 -5.37 -5.90 5.91
C LEU A 29 -6.25 -6.45 4.79
N THR A 30 -5.84 -6.31 3.53
CA THR A 30 -6.57 -6.86 2.38
C THR A 30 -6.70 -8.37 2.46
N ARG A 31 -5.66 -9.08 2.93
CA ARG A 31 -5.73 -10.52 3.16
C ARG A 31 -6.74 -10.87 4.27
N GLN A 32 -6.67 -10.16 5.40
CA GLN A 32 -7.62 -10.37 6.51
C GLN A 32 -9.07 -10.13 6.08
N LEU A 33 -9.31 -9.11 5.24
CA LEU A 33 -10.64 -8.86 4.67
C LEU A 33 -11.11 -10.05 3.83
N SER A 34 -10.26 -10.56 2.94
CA SER A 34 -10.57 -11.73 2.12
C SER A 34 -10.92 -12.94 2.99
N ASP A 35 -10.12 -13.21 4.02
CA ASP A 35 -10.33 -14.36 4.92
C ASP A 35 -11.68 -14.27 5.67
N GLU A 36 -12.07 -13.07 6.15
CA GLU A 36 -13.38 -12.89 6.80
C GLU A 36 -14.55 -12.92 5.80
N MET A 37 -14.37 -12.45 4.56
CA MET A 37 -15.38 -12.59 3.49
C MET A 37 -15.61 -14.06 3.10
N ASP A 38 -14.54 -14.85 2.96
CA ASP A 38 -14.66 -16.29 2.68
C ASP A 38 -15.41 -17.00 3.82
N LYS A 39 -15.11 -16.64 5.06
CA LYS A 39 -15.82 -17.16 6.23
C LYS A 39 -17.29 -16.76 6.28
N GLN A 40 -17.65 -15.55 5.84
CA GLN A 40 -19.04 -15.14 5.71
C GLN A 40 -19.78 -16.05 4.73
N LEU A 41 -19.20 -16.27 3.54
CA LEU A 41 -19.78 -17.15 2.52
C LEU A 41 -19.99 -18.57 3.05
N ASP A 42 -19.01 -19.11 3.78
CA ASP A 42 -19.12 -20.44 4.41
C ASP A 42 -20.26 -20.52 5.44
N LEU A 43 -20.49 -19.44 6.21
CA LEU A 43 -21.57 -19.39 7.20
C LEU A 43 -22.95 -19.24 6.53
N GLU A 44 -23.03 -18.47 5.45
CA GLU A 44 -24.25 -18.31 4.65
C GLU A 44 -24.63 -19.62 3.95
N ASP A 45 -23.67 -20.35 3.38
CA ASP A 45 -23.91 -21.68 2.81
C ASP A 45 -24.38 -22.68 3.88
N GLN A 46 -23.77 -22.66 5.08
CA GLN A 46 -24.25 -23.47 6.21
C GLN A 46 -25.68 -23.11 6.63
N GLN A 47 -26.03 -21.83 6.62
CA GLN A 47 -27.38 -21.36 6.94
C GLN A 47 -28.40 -21.84 5.90
N ASP A 48 -28.10 -21.72 4.62
CA ASP A 48 -28.95 -22.20 3.53
C ASP A 48 -29.15 -23.72 3.58
N LYS A 49 -28.06 -24.48 3.80
CA LYS A 49 -28.14 -25.94 4.02
C LYS A 49 -28.99 -26.30 5.22
N CYS A 50 -28.83 -25.57 6.33
CA CYS A 50 -29.62 -25.77 7.55
C CYS A 50 -31.11 -25.53 7.28
N GLN A 51 -31.45 -24.43 6.59
CA GLN A 51 -32.83 -24.11 6.20
C GLN A 51 -33.44 -25.21 5.33
N LYS A 52 -32.73 -25.64 4.27
CA LYS A 52 -33.20 -26.71 3.37
C LYS A 52 -33.43 -28.04 4.10
N ASN A 53 -32.52 -28.39 5.01
CA ASN A 53 -32.66 -29.60 5.83
C ASN A 53 -33.86 -29.48 6.77
N TYR A 54 -34.05 -28.32 7.42
CA TYR A 54 -35.20 -28.07 8.27
C TYR A 54 -36.52 -28.20 7.49
N GLU A 55 -36.64 -27.59 6.31
CA GLU A 55 -37.84 -27.67 5.48
C GLU A 55 -38.16 -29.11 5.04
N ARG A 56 -37.13 -29.86 4.61
CA ARG A 56 -37.27 -31.27 4.24
C ARG A 56 -37.75 -32.10 5.43
N ASP A 57 -37.11 -31.93 6.58
CA ASP A 57 -37.40 -32.71 7.78
C ASP A 57 -38.77 -32.34 8.37
N MET A 58 -39.16 -31.06 8.32
CA MET A 58 -40.51 -30.60 8.65
C MET A 58 -41.58 -31.26 7.78
N ALA A 59 -41.35 -31.39 6.47
CA ALA A 59 -42.25 -32.11 5.58
C ALA A 59 -42.39 -33.60 5.94
N ALA A 60 -41.37 -34.18 6.58
CA ALA A 60 -41.37 -35.55 7.11
C ALA A 60 -41.94 -35.67 8.55
N SER A 61 -42.53 -34.60 9.11
CA SER A 61 -43.13 -34.57 10.44
C SER A 61 -42.14 -34.90 11.58
N ILE A 62 -41.03 -34.14 11.65
CA ILE A 62 -40.08 -34.24 12.77
C ILE A 62 -40.68 -33.89 14.14
N THR A 63 -39.99 -34.37 15.18
CA THR A 63 -40.36 -34.09 16.58
C THR A 63 -40.14 -32.61 16.94
N PRO A 64 -40.89 -32.07 17.91
CA PRO A 64 -40.67 -30.71 18.41
C PRO A 64 -39.24 -30.44 18.89
N THR A 65 -38.59 -31.45 19.48
CA THR A 65 -37.19 -31.36 19.92
C THR A 65 -36.24 -31.18 18.75
N ALA A 66 -36.45 -31.90 17.64
CA ALA A 66 -35.65 -31.71 16.42
C ALA A 66 -35.85 -30.30 15.84
N CYS A 67 -37.07 -29.75 15.87
CA CYS A 67 -37.31 -28.36 15.47
C CYS A 67 -36.52 -27.37 16.31
N GLN A 68 -36.46 -27.56 17.64
CA GLN A 68 -35.70 -26.70 18.53
C GLN A 68 -34.20 -26.70 18.22
N VAL A 69 -33.63 -27.85 17.86
CA VAL A 69 -32.23 -27.95 17.44
C VAL A 69 -31.95 -27.09 16.22
N TYR A 70 -32.80 -27.19 15.18
CA TYR A 70 -32.70 -26.35 13.99
C TYR A 70 -32.80 -24.86 14.33
N ILE A 71 -33.81 -24.45 15.11
CA ILE A 71 -34.01 -23.05 15.50
C ILE A 71 -32.78 -22.49 16.23
N HIS A 72 -32.24 -23.23 17.20
CA HIS A 72 -31.05 -22.80 17.94
C HIS A 72 -29.83 -22.68 17.02
N TYR A 73 -29.63 -23.66 16.13
CA TYR A 73 -28.49 -23.62 15.22
C TYR A 73 -28.59 -22.48 14.20
N MET A 74 -29.78 -22.24 13.64
CA MET A 74 -30.02 -21.10 12.75
C MET A 74 -29.83 -19.77 13.47
N SER A 75 -30.25 -19.65 14.74
CA SER A 75 -30.00 -18.45 15.54
C SER A 75 -28.51 -18.24 15.79
N PHE A 76 -27.77 -19.32 16.07
CA PHE A 76 -26.32 -19.27 16.22
C PHE A 76 -25.64 -18.79 14.92
N LEU A 77 -25.99 -19.37 13.78
CA LEU A 77 -25.43 -18.98 12.48
C LEU A 77 -25.71 -17.51 12.15
N LYS A 78 -26.93 -17.02 12.43
CA LYS A 78 -27.28 -15.59 12.25
C LYS A 78 -26.39 -14.67 13.08
N GLU A 79 -26.14 -14.99 14.34
CA GLU A 79 -25.27 -14.18 15.19
C GLU A 79 -23.81 -14.23 14.72
N GLN A 80 -23.33 -15.39 14.29
CA GLN A 80 -21.99 -15.55 13.76
C GLN A 80 -21.78 -14.75 12.46
N ILE A 81 -22.75 -14.76 11.54
CA ILE A 81 -22.72 -13.94 10.31
C ILE A 81 -22.63 -12.47 10.68
N LYS A 82 -23.49 -11.99 11.58
CA LYS A 82 -23.48 -10.59 12.04
C LYS A 82 -22.14 -10.15 12.65
N ILE A 83 -21.49 -11.05 13.41
CA ILE A 83 -20.16 -10.78 13.97
C ILE A 83 -19.11 -10.64 12.86
N VAL A 84 -19.17 -11.50 11.84
CA VAL A 84 -18.24 -11.46 10.70
C VAL A 84 -18.48 -10.21 9.83
N GLU A 85 -19.73 -9.89 9.52
CA GLU A 85 -20.10 -8.65 8.80
C GLU A 85 -19.52 -7.41 9.48
N LYS A 86 -19.68 -7.31 10.82
CA LYS A 86 -19.09 -6.21 11.58
C LYS A 86 -17.56 -6.14 11.46
N ARG A 87 -16.88 -7.30 11.45
CA ARG A 87 -15.42 -7.33 11.27
C ARG A 87 -15.01 -6.90 9.88
N ILE A 88 -15.76 -7.33 8.85
CA ILE A 88 -15.55 -6.93 7.46
C ILE A 88 -15.65 -5.41 7.35
N ASP A 89 -16.67 -4.79 7.96
CA ASP A 89 -16.83 -3.34 8.00
C ASP A 89 -15.63 -2.66 8.68
N GLU A 90 -15.24 -3.14 9.87
CA GLU A 90 -14.11 -2.59 10.64
C GLU A 90 -12.76 -2.71 9.88
N ILE A 91 -12.55 -3.81 9.15
CA ILE A 91 -11.33 -4.01 8.36
C ILE A 91 -11.36 -3.13 7.11
N THR A 92 -12.52 -2.99 6.47
CA THR A 92 -12.70 -2.13 5.29
C THR A 92 -12.39 -0.67 5.63
N GLU A 93 -12.90 -0.16 6.75
CA GLU A 93 -12.58 1.19 7.22
C GLU A 93 -11.07 1.38 7.45
N LYS A 94 -10.41 0.39 8.06
CA LYS A 94 -8.94 0.42 8.25
C LYS A 94 -8.19 0.43 6.92
N ILE A 95 -8.66 -0.32 5.92
CA ILE A 95 -8.08 -0.33 4.58
C ILE A 95 -8.19 1.05 3.94
N ASP A 96 -9.35 1.69 4.02
CA ASP A 96 -9.56 3.03 3.43
C ASP A 96 -8.62 4.07 4.05
N ILE A 97 -8.48 4.05 5.38
CA ILE A 97 -7.52 4.90 6.09
C ILE A 97 -6.09 4.60 5.63
N GLN A 98 -5.72 3.33 5.54
CA GLN A 98 -4.39 2.90 5.14
C GLN A 98 -4.05 3.28 3.70
N ILE A 99 -5.03 3.23 2.79
CA ILE A 99 -4.87 3.68 1.40
C ILE A 99 -4.49 5.17 1.36
N GLU A 100 -5.14 6.01 2.16
CA GLU A 100 -4.84 7.44 2.20
C GLU A 100 -3.45 7.70 2.80
N VAL A 101 -3.02 6.93 3.81
CA VAL A 101 -1.64 6.97 4.34
C VAL A 101 -0.62 6.65 3.24
N VAL A 102 -0.79 5.53 2.54
CA VAL A 102 0.11 5.10 1.45
C VAL A 102 0.15 6.14 0.33
N LYS A 103 -1.00 6.70 -0.05
CA LYS A 103 -1.09 7.74 -1.08
C LYS A 103 -0.32 9.00 -0.69
N ASN A 104 -0.47 9.48 0.54
CA ASN A 104 0.26 10.66 1.02
C ASN A 104 1.76 10.41 1.06
N LEU A 105 2.21 9.24 1.53
CA LEU A 105 3.63 8.87 1.49
C LEU A 105 4.18 8.78 0.06
N LYS A 106 3.41 8.25 -0.90
CA LYS A 106 3.82 8.25 -2.32
C LYS A 106 4.00 9.67 -2.85
N LEU A 107 3.09 10.59 -2.54
CA LEU A 107 3.20 12.00 -2.96
C LEU A 107 4.43 12.69 -2.37
N GLU A 108 4.67 12.52 -1.07
CA GLU A 108 5.84 13.09 -0.41
C GLU A 108 7.15 12.53 -0.94
N THR A 109 7.22 11.21 -1.12
CA THR A 109 8.40 10.51 -1.65
C THR A 109 8.69 10.99 -3.07
N ARG A 110 7.66 11.02 -3.93
CA ARG A 110 7.79 11.52 -5.31
C ARG A 110 8.25 12.97 -5.36
N SER A 111 7.73 13.82 -4.48
CA SER A 111 8.17 15.22 -4.41
C SER A 111 9.66 15.33 -4.07
N LEU A 112 10.16 14.48 -3.17
CA LEU A 112 11.57 14.46 -2.80
C LEU A 112 12.48 13.89 -3.90
N GLU A 113 12.00 12.90 -4.66
CA GLU A 113 12.66 12.42 -5.87
C GLU A 113 12.83 13.54 -6.91
N ILE A 114 11.77 14.30 -7.18
CA ILE A 114 11.81 15.44 -8.12
C ILE A 114 12.85 16.47 -7.67
N VAL A 115 12.94 16.76 -6.37
CA VAL A 115 13.98 17.65 -5.84
C VAL A 115 15.39 17.08 -6.10
N LYS A 116 15.58 15.77 -5.91
CA LYS A 116 16.86 15.10 -6.21
C LYS A 116 17.22 15.19 -7.70
N GLU A 117 16.26 14.94 -8.59
CA GLU A 117 16.41 15.04 -10.04
C GLU A 117 16.82 16.46 -10.45
N ASN A 118 16.09 17.47 -9.99
CA ASN A 118 16.41 18.89 -10.27
C ASN A 118 17.81 19.28 -9.79
N ARG A 119 18.20 18.87 -8.57
CA ARG A 119 19.53 19.14 -8.03
C ARG A 119 20.64 18.45 -8.81
N TYR A 120 20.37 17.27 -9.33
CA TYR A 120 21.32 16.55 -10.17
C TYR A 120 21.52 17.25 -11.52
N ASP A 121 20.44 17.76 -12.11
CA ASP A 121 20.53 18.53 -13.35
C ASP A 121 21.23 19.87 -13.18
N GLU A 122 21.03 20.57 -12.05
CA GLU A 122 21.81 21.76 -11.69
C GLU A 122 23.30 21.44 -11.59
N TYR A 123 23.67 20.38 -10.86
CA TYR A 123 25.05 19.94 -10.73
C TYR A 123 25.71 19.62 -12.09
N LYS A 124 25.00 18.96 -13.01
CA LYS A 124 25.51 18.72 -14.36
C LYS A 124 25.79 20.02 -15.12
N LYS A 125 24.89 21.01 -15.02
CA LYS A 125 25.07 22.32 -15.66
C LYS A 125 26.27 23.07 -15.09
N GLU A 126 26.51 22.96 -13.78
CA GLU A 126 27.69 23.54 -13.14
C GLU A 126 28.99 22.93 -13.65
N ILE A 127 29.06 21.60 -13.80
CA ILE A 127 30.23 20.92 -14.38
C ILE A 127 30.49 21.40 -15.81
N VAL A 128 29.46 21.51 -16.64
CA VAL A 128 29.61 21.98 -18.02
C VAL A 128 30.20 23.40 -18.03
N LYS A 129 29.66 24.31 -17.20
CA LYS A 129 30.17 25.68 -17.08
C LYS A 129 31.61 25.75 -16.54
N GLU A 130 31.96 24.90 -15.59
CA GLU A 130 33.33 24.82 -15.05
C GLU A 130 34.30 24.37 -16.16
N ASN A 131 33.95 23.33 -16.91
CA ASN A 131 34.75 22.86 -18.05
C ASN A 131 34.88 23.91 -19.16
N GLU A 132 33.80 24.65 -19.47
CA GLU A 132 33.85 25.76 -20.45
C GLU A 132 34.84 26.85 -20.02
N LYS A 133 34.83 27.24 -18.73
CA LYS A 133 35.79 28.21 -18.17
C LYS A 133 37.22 27.71 -18.22
N GLU A 134 37.47 26.46 -17.80
CA GLU A 134 38.82 25.86 -17.86
C GLU A 134 39.35 25.85 -19.30
N MET A 135 38.49 25.59 -20.28
CA MET A 135 38.86 25.60 -21.70
C MET A 135 39.15 27.03 -22.21
N GLU A 136 38.34 28.03 -21.84
CA GLU A 136 38.61 29.44 -22.16
C GLU A 136 39.92 29.94 -21.56
N GLU A 137 40.20 29.60 -20.31
CA GLU A 137 41.46 29.91 -19.63
C GLU A 137 42.64 29.27 -20.36
N PHE A 138 42.55 27.98 -20.70
CA PHE A 138 43.59 27.27 -21.45
C PHE A 138 43.87 27.90 -22.82
N ILE A 139 42.84 28.26 -23.58
CA ILE A 139 42.99 28.94 -24.89
C ILE A 139 43.64 30.31 -24.72
N THR A 140 43.23 31.07 -23.70
CA THR A 140 43.75 32.42 -23.44
C THR A 140 45.23 32.36 -23.04
N THR A 141 45.61 31.49 -22.10
CA THR A 141 47.01 31.28 -21.72
C THR A 141 47.85 30.82 -22.92
N SER A 142 47.32 29.89 -23.73
CA SER A 142 48.01 29.39 -24.92
C SER A 142 48.26 30.48 -25.97
N LYS A 143 47.32 31.41 -26.17
CA LYS A 143 47.51 32.58 -27.05
C LYS A 143 48.55 33.55 -26.51
N ILE A 144 48.48 33.89 -25.21
CA ILE A 144 49.45 34.78 -24.55
C ILE A 144 50.88 34.21 -24.68
N MET A 145 51.05 32.89 -24.51
CA MET A 145 52.36 32.25 -24.66
C MET A 145 52.88 32.22 -26.10
N LYS A 146 51.99 32.23 -27.11
CA LYS A 146 52.34 32.27 -28.53
C LYS A 146 52.69 33.68 -29.03
N ASP A 147 52.00 34.70 -28.55
CA ASP A 147 52.20 36.09 -28.97
C ASP A 147 53.35 36.79 -28.20
N GLY A 148 53.86 36.17 -27.14
CA GLY A 148 55.00 36.63 -26.35
C GLY A 148 56.35 35.97 -26.65
N SER A 149 56.46 35.16 -27.71
CA SER A 149 57.71 34.58 -28.25
C SER A 149 58.02 35.18 -29.62
#